data_AF-A0A381WL26-F1
#
_entry.id   AF-A0A381WL26-F1
#
_cell.length_a   1.000
_cell.length_b   1.000
_cell.length_c   1.000
_cell.angle_alpha   90.00
_cell.angle_beta   90.00
_cell.angle_gamma   90.00
#
_symmetry.space_group_name_H-M   'P 1'
#
loop_
_entity.id
_entity.type
_entity.pdbx_description
1 polymer ?
#
loop_
_entity_poly.entity_id
_entity_poly.type
_entity_poly.pdbx_seq_one_letter_code
_entity_poly.pdbx_strand_id
1 'polypeptide(L)'
;MPESRIERAGQSLYKEFIAREEFSLMVGPEAPADIEEAYSVQDVYMDLKARDAGGYAGYKIAYTTKVMQERLGAKEPVYGRILSDGVFNSPCKVKASDYVNIGVECEVAVTLGNDLPQSEAPFTREAVYESVAHIALAFEIIDGRPFLGDASIPQSIATNISGAGVVIGDTVKNWRDLDIPGSVCELKLNGQSAGTARGEDVNGHPVEPIIWIANAVA
;
A
#
# COMPACT_ATOMS: atom_id res chain seq x y z
N MET A 1 1.57 32.83 -5.61
CA MET A 1 2.01 32.70 -4.19
C MET A 1 3.27 31.85 -4.18
N PRO A 2 4.20 32.04 -3.24
CA PRO A 2 5.32 31.12 -3.11
C PRO A 2 4.81 29.71 -2.81
N GLU A 3 5.49 28.72 -3.38
CA GLU A 3 5.20 27.31 -3.19
C GLU A 3 5.30 26.93 -1.70
N SER A 4 4.36 26.10 -1.22
CA SER A 4 4.36 25.61 0.15
C SER A 4 5.47 24.59 0.40
N ARG A 5 5.77 24.32 1.67
CA ARG A 5 6.72 23.28 2.08
C ARG A 5 6.29 21.88 1.62
N ILE A 6 4.99 21.59 1.72
CA ILE A 6 4.39 20.31 1.33
C ILE A 6 4.54 20.09 -0.18
N GLU A 7 4.26 21.12 -0.98
CA GLU A 7 4.40 21.05 -2.44
C GLU A 7 5.85 20.79 -2.86
N ARG A 8 6.81 21.50 -2.25
CA ARG A 8 8.24 21.27 -2.50
C ARG A 8 8.68 19.86 -2.12
N ALA A 9 8.25 19.37 -0.96
CA ALA A 9 8.56 18.03 -0.48
C ALA A 9 8.09 16.94 -1.46
N GLY A 10 6.81 16.98 -1.86
CA GLY A 10 6.24 16.03 -2.81
C GLY A 10 6.89 16.10 -4.20
N GLN A 11 7.23 17.31 -4.67
CA GLN A 11 7.98 17.47 -5.92
C GLN A 11 9.40 16.93 -5.85
N SER A 12 10.08 17.05 -4.71
CA SER A 12 11.42 16.46 -4.51
C SER A 12 11.34 14.95 -4.63
N LEU A 13 10.40 14.31 -3.92
CA LEU A 13 10.16 12.87 -4.01
C LEU A 13 9.88 12.42 -5.45
N TYR A 14 9.06 13.16 -6.20
CA TYR A 14 8.80 12.84 -7.59
C TYR A 14 10.06 12.95 -8.48
N LYS A 15 10.88 13.99 -8.29
CA LYS A 15 12.15 14.16 -9.04
C LYS A 15 13.13 13.02 -8.73
N GLU A 16 13.30 12.67 -7.46
CA GLU A 16 14.15 11.56 -7.01
C GLU A 16 13.62 10.21 -7.51
N PHE A 17 12.29 10.05 -7.53
CA PHE A 17 11.64 8.88 -8.12
C PHE A 17 12.03 8.69 -9.59
N ILE A 18 11.85 9.73 -10.41
CA ILE A 18 12.19 9.74 -11.85
C ILE A 18 13.70 9.54 -12.08
N ALA A 19 14.53 10.14 -11.24
CA ALA A 19 15.99 10.00 -11.31
C ALA A 19 16.50 8.62 -10.86
N ARG A 20 15.63 7.77 -10.29
CA ARG A 20 15.99 6.50 -9.64
C ARG A 20 17.02 6.66 -8.52
N GLU A 21 16.85 7.73 -7.75
CA GLU A 21 17.71 8.05 -6.60
C GLU A 21 17.06 7.61 -5.28
N GLU A 22 17.88 7.53 -4.23
CA GLU A 22 17.41 7.41 -2.85
C GLU A 22 16.57 8.64 -2.48
N PHE A 23 15.58 8.45 -1.61
CA PHE A 23 14.75 9.57 -1.19
C PHE A 23 15.50 10.46 -0.19
N SER A 24 15.71 11.72 -0.57
CA SER A 24 16.45 12.70 0.23
C SER A 24 15.57 13.41 1.26
N LEU A 25 14.25 13.25 1.15
CA LEU A 25 13.21 13.81 2.03
C LEU A 25 13.23 13.21 3.45
N MET A 26 14.35 13.26 4.14
CA MET A 26 14.51 12.60 5.44
C MET A 26 15.41 13.37 6.40
N VAL A 27 16.20 14.31 5.91
CA VAL A 27 17.23 15.02 6.70
C VAL A 27 17.18 16.54 6.55
N GLY A 28 16.26 17.04 5.72
CA GLY A 28 16.12 18.45 5.39
C GLY A 28 14.96 19.14 6.11
N PRO A 29 14.88 20.49 6.03
CA PRO A 29 13.80 21.29 6.62
C PRO A 29 12.40 20.96 6.06
N GLU A 30 12.33 20.16 4.99
CA GLU A 30 11.09 19.81 4.28
C GLU A 30 10.49 18.47 4.77
N ALA A 31 11.10 17.77 5.73
CA ALA A 31 10.55 16.53 6.28
C ALA A 31 9.18 16.77 6.97
N PRO A 32 8.21 15.84 6.83
CA PRO A 32 6.90 15.98 7.47
C PRO A 32 7.03 15.93 9.00
N ALA A 33 6.36 16.84 9.69
CA ALA A 33 6.41 16.94 11.15
C ALA A 33 5.51 15.90 11.84
N ASP A 34 4.44 15.49 11.17
CA ASP A 34 3.44 14.54 11.67
C ASP A 34 2.79 13.73 10.53
N ILE A 35 1.81 12.90 10.90
CA ILE A 35 1.10 12.00 9.99
C ILE A 35 0.24 12.79 8.97
N GLU A 36 -0.37 13.92 9.38
CA GLU A 36 -1.23 14.72 8.52
C GLU A 36 -0.41 15.37 7.40
N GLU A 37 0.73 15.96 7.75
CA GLU A 37 1.66 16.49 6.77
C GLU A 37 2.25 15.39 5.88
N ALA A 38 2.51 14.20 6.43
CA ALA A 38 3.01 13.09 5.65
C ALA A 38 2.03 12.63 4.56
N TYR A 39 0.74 12.52 4.87
CA TYR A 39 -0.28 12.22 3.85
C TYR A 39 -0.40 13.36 2.84
N SER A 40 -0.32 14.61 3.28
CA SER A 40 -0.34 15.75 2.36
C SER A 40 0.85 15.73 1.39
N VAL A 41 2.04 15.33 1.85
CA VAL A 41 3.22 15.12 0.98
C VAL A 41 3.02 13.92 0.06
N GLN A 42 2.48 12.80 0.57
CA GLN A 42 2.15 11.62 -0.23
C GLN A 42 1.19 11.99 -1.37
N ASP A 43 0.15 12.77 -1.10
CA ASP A 43 -0.83 13.18 -2.11
C ASP A 43 -0.15 13.99 -3.23
N VAL A 44 0.69 14.98 -2.91
CA VAL A 44 1.43 15.74 -3.93
C VAL A 44 2.34 14.82 -4.76
N TYR A 45 3.12 13.96 -4.10
CA TYR A 45 4.04 13.04 -4.77
C TYR A 45 3.29 12.07 -5.69
N MET A 46 2.21 11.47 -5.20
CA MET A 46 1.44 10.46 -5.92
C MET A 46 0.58 11.08 -7.02
N ASP A 47 0.06 12.30 -6.86
CA ASP A 47 -0.69 13.00 -7.90
C ASP A 47 0.19 13.35 -9.11
N LEU A 48 1.46 13.67 -8.87
CA LEU A 48 2.43 13.87 -9.95
C LEU A 48 2.65 12.57 -10.73
N LYS A 49 2.79 11.43 -10.05
CA LYS A 49 2.93 10.12 -10.70
C LYS A 49 1.65 9.68 -11.41
N ALA A 50 0.48 9.93 -10.81
CA ALA A 50 -0.81 9.53 -11.35
C ALA A 50 -1.10 10.15 -12.72
N ARG A 51 -0.58 11.36 -12.99
CA ARG A 51 -0.68 12.02 -14.30
C ARG A 51 -0.01 11.21 -15.41
N ASP A 52 1.11 10.56 -15.12
CA ASP A 52 1.85 9.73 -16.07
C ASP A 52 1.31 8.30 -16.13
N ALA A 53 0.81 7.79 -15.00
CA ALA A 53 0.36 6.42 -14.80
C ALA A 53 -1.07 6.13 -15.29
N GLY A 54 -1.81 7.16 -15.74
CA GLY A 54 -3.23 7.01 -16.11
C GLY A 54 -4.19 6.99 -14.93
N GLY A 55 -3.76 7.46 -13.75
CA GLY A 55 -4.57 7.60 -12.55
C GLY A 55 -4.25 6.60 -11.43
N TYR A 56 -5.18 6.50 -10.49
CA TYR A 56 -5.13 5.58 -9.36
C TYR A 56 -5.95 4.32 -9.63
N ALA A 57 -5.51 3.19 -9.06
CA ALA A 57 -6.21 1.91 -9.13
C ALA A 57 -6.63 1.37 -7.75
N GLY A 58 -6.21 2.01 -6.66
CA GLY A 58 -6.62 1.61 -5.32
C GLY A 58 -5.60 2.01 -4.26
N TYR A 59 -5.57 1.23 -3.19
CA TYR A 59 -4.74 1.49 -2.03
C TYR A 59 -4.04 0.23 -1.54
N LYS A 60 -2.93 0.44 -0.84
CA LYS A 60 -2.23 -0.56 -0.05
C LYS A 60 -2.32 -0.18 1.42
N ILE A 61 -2.36 -1.17 2.32
CA ILE A 61 -2.45 -0.95 3.76
C ILE A 61 -1.25 -1.62 4.42
N ALA A 62 -0.51 -0.88 5.23
CA ALA A 62 0.59 -1.40 6.02
C ALA A 62 0.32 -1.26 7.51
N TYR A 63 1.12 -1.97 8.31
CA TYR A 63 1.03 -1.97 9.77
C TYR A 63 -0.37 -2.43 10.27
N THR A 64 -0.93 -3.43 9.60
CA THR A 64 -2.29 -3.96 9.85
C THR A 64 -2.41 -4.71 11.16
N THR A 65 -1.32 -5.26 11.70
CA THR A 65 -1.34 -6.06 12.93
C THR A 65 -0.88 -5.25 14.15
N LYS A 66 -1.46 -5.53 15.32
CA LYS A 66 -1.05 -4.91 16.59
C LYS A 66 0.43 -5.14 16.90
N VAL A 67 0.94 -6.33 16.60
CA VAL A 67 2.36 -6.67 16.78
C VAL A 67 3.26 -5.75 15.94
N MET A 68 2.91 -5.51 14.68
CA MET A 68 3.68 -4.60 13.82
C MET A 68 3.55 -3.14 14.29
N GLN A 69 2.34 -2.74 14.70
CA GLN A 69 2.08 -1.40 15.24
C GLN A 69 2.93 -1.12 16.49
N GLU A 70 2.96 -2.04 17.46
CA GLU A 70 3.77 -1.93 18.67
C GLU A 70 5.27 -1.89 18.36
N ARG A 71 5.74 -2.74 17.44
CA ARG A 71 7.15 -2.77 17.02
C ARG A 71 7.60 -1.45 16.39
N LEU A 72 6.73 -0.81 15.62
CA LEU A 72 7.04 0.42 14.87
C LEU A 72 6.61 1.70 15.60
N GLY A 73 5.92 1.58 16.74
CA GLY A 73 5.34 2.72 17.46
C GLY A 73 4.14 3.36 16.76
N ALA A 74 3.46 2.64 15.86
CA ALA A 74 2.26 3.10 15.18
C ALA A 74 1.03 2.92 16.08
N LYS A 75 0.09 3.88 16.03
CA LYS A 75 -1.17 3.80 16.79
C LYS A 75 -2.28 3.10 16.01
N GLU A 76 -2.16 3.10 14.70
CA GLU A 76 -3.11 2.55 13.73
C GLU A 76 -2.37 2.14 12.45
N PRO A 77 -3.04 1.43 11.51
CA PRO A 77 -2.49 1.17 10.18
C PRO A 77 -2.16 2.45 9.42
N VAL A 78 -1.46 2.31 8.30
CA VAL A 78 -1.17 3.41 7.37
C VAL A 78 -1.47 2.97 5.95
N TYR A 79 -1.74 3.91 5.04
CA TYR A 79 -2.01 3.58 3.65
C TYR A 79 -1.07 4.26 2.66
N GLY A 80 -0.98 3.63 1.49
CA GLY A 80 -0.40 4.20 0.28
C GLY A 80 -1.37 4.04 -0.90
N ARG A 81 -1.05 4.69 -2.01
CA ARG A 81 -1.81 4.67 -3.26
C ARG A 81 -1.21 3.66 -4.25
N ILE A 82 -2.07 2.98 -4.99
CA ILE A 82 -1.70 2.12 -6.13
C ILE A 82 -2.04 2.89 -7.40
N LEU A 83 -1.09 2.95 -8.33
CA LEU A 83 -1.25 3.59 -9.64
C LEU A 83 -1.73 2.60 -10.69
N SER A 84 -2.46 3.07 -11.70
CA SER A 84 -3.06 2.22 -12.73
C SER A 84 -2.04 1.45 -13.57
N ASP A 85 -0.87 2.03 -13.85
CA ASP A 85 0.23 1.37 -14.56
C ASP A 85 1.05 0.39 -13.68
N GLY A 86 0.83 0.41 -12.36
CA GLY A 86 1.42 -0.50 -11.39
C GLY A 86 0.61 -1.76 -11.12
N VAL A 87 -0.49 -1.97 -11.84
CA VAL A 87 -1.35 -3.16 -11.69
C VAL A 87 -1.03 -4.20 -12.76
N PHE A 88 -0.57 -5.37 -12.33
CA PHE A 88 -0.25 -6.50 -13.19
C PHE A 88 -1.14 -7.71 -12.87
N ASN A 89 -1.37 -8.57 -13.85
CA ASN A 89 -2.02 -9.87 -13.64
C ASN A 89 -1.00 -11.00 -13.72
N SER A 90 -1.13 -11.99 -12.85
CA SER A 90 -0.32 -13.21 -12.86
C SER A 90 -0.68 -14.10 -14.07
N PRO A 91 0.28 -14.76 -14.71
CA PRO A 91 1.73 -14.58 -14.53
C PRO A 91 2.22 -13.30 -15.23
N CYS A 92 3.13 -12.58 -14.59
CA CYS A 92 3.80 -11.42 -15.20
C CYS A 92 5.33 -11.52 -15.13
N LYS A 93 6.00 -10.64 -15.86
CA LYS A 93 7.44 -10.39 -15.73
C LYS A 93 7.65 -8.89 -15.53
N VAL A 94 8.34 -8.53 -14.45
CA VAL A 94 8.78 -7.17 -14.19
C VAL A 94 10.30 -7.12 -14.35
N LYS A 95 10.84 -5.99 -14.81
CA LYS A 95 12.28 -5.82 -14.93
C LYS A 95 12.80 -5.21 -13.63
N ALA A 96 13.68 -5.93 -12.93
CA ALA A 96 14.28 -5.42 -11.70
C ALA A 96 15.00 -4.08 -11.90
N SER A 97 15.54 -3.82 -13.10
CA SER A 97 16.18 -2.55 -13.47
C SER A 97 15.25 -1.34 -13.52
N ASP A 98 13.94 -1.55 -13.47
CA ASP A 98 12.96 -0.45 -13.41
C ASP A 98 12.84 0.11 -11.98
N TYR A 99 13.37 -0.61 -10.99
CA TYR A 99 13.32 -0.30 -9.54
C TYR A 99 14.73 -0.05 -8.97
N VAL A 100 14.81 0.61 -7.83
CA VAL A 100 16.07 0.85 -7.09
C VAL A 100 16.42 -0.38 -6.24
N ASN A 101 15.49 -0.83 -5.41
CA ASN A 101 15.65 -2.05 -4.62
C ASN A 101 14.31 -2.80 -4.56
N ILE A 102 14.05 -3.61 -5.58
CA ILE A 102 12.81 -4.36 -5.68
C ILE A 102 12.68 -5.40 -4.56
N GLY A 103 11.53 -5.42 -3.90
CA GLY A 103 11.07 -6.49 -3.04
C GLY A 103 9.68 -6.95 -3.43
N VAL A 104 9.27 -8.11 -2.93
CA VAL A 104 7.91 -8.62 -3.07
C VAL A 104 7.38 -9.11 -1.74
N GLU A 105 6.13 -8.77 -1.45
CA GLU A 105 5.42 -9.19 -0.24
C GLU A 105 4.16 -9.98 -0.64
N CYS A 106 3.82 -11.01 0.13
CA CYS A 106 2.63 -11.84 -0.14
C CYS A 106 1.42 -11.23 0.54
N GLU A 107 0.39 -10.92 -0.24
CA GLU A 107 -0.78 -10.19 0.22
C GLU A 107 -2.09 -10.81 -0.28
N VAL A 108 -3.20 -10.30 0.24
CA VAL A 108 -4.54 -10.56 -0.30
C VAL A 108 -5.06 -9.26 -0.91
N ALA A 109 -5.28 -9.26 -2.21
CA ALA A 109 -5.97 -8.17 -2.89
C ALA A 109 -7.48 -8.32 -2.69
N VAL A 110 -8.15 -7.22 -2.34
CA VAL A 110 -9.61 -7.15 -2.22
C VAL A 110 -10.13 -6.19 -3.29
N THR A 111 -11.10 -6.64 -4.08
CA THR A 111 -11.75 -5.81 -5.09
C THR A 111 -13.16 -5.46 -4.65
N LEU A 112 -13.47 -4.17 -4.63
CA LEU A 112 -14.82 -3.67 -4.39
C LEU A 112 -15.65 -3.78 -5.67
N GLY A 113 -16.88 -4.28 -5.56
CA GLY A 113 -17.88 -4.32 -6.63
C GLY A 113 -18.87 -3.17 -6.59
N ASN A 114 -18.96 -2.48 -5.46
CA ASN A 114 -19.79 -1.29 -5.27
C ASN A 114 -18.94 -0.18 -4.66
N ASP A 115 -19.23 1.05 -5.05
CA ASP A 115 -18.59 2.23 -4.47
C ASP A 115 -18.99 2.40 -3.00
N LEU A 116 -18.07 2.94 -2.20
CA LEU A 116 -18.30 3.40 -0.84
C LEU A 116 -18.13 4.92 -0.83
N PRO A 117 -19.19 5.70 -1.16
CA PRO A 117 -19.07 7.15 -1.32
C PRO A 117 -18.87 7.83 0.03
N GLN A 118 -17.92 8.77 0.10
CA GLN A 118 -17.56 9.52 1.31
C GLN A 118 -18.79 10.09 2.07
N SER A 119 -19.84 10.50 1.35
CA SER A 119 -21.08 11.02 1.96
C SER A 119 -21.83 10.03 2.86
N GLU A 120 -21.52 8.73 2.78
CA GLU A 120 -22.13 7.65 3.57
C GLU A 120 -21.25 7.19 4.74
N ALA A 121 -20.07 7.78 4.93
CA ALA A 121 -19.19 7.46 6.05
C ALA A 121 -19.76 7.96 7.41
N PRO A 122 -19.43 7.31 8.55
CA PRO A 122 -18.55 6.15 8.65
C PRO A 122 -19.22 4.84 8.20
N PHE A 123 -18.47 3.99 7.50
CA PHE A 123 -18.93 2.70 7.02
C PHE A 123 -18.86 1.65 8.12
N THR A 124 -19.93 0.87 8.29
CA THR A 124 -19.92 -0.30 9.15
C THR A 124 -19.17 -1.46 8.50
N ARG A 125 -18.79 -2.46 9.31
CA ARG A 125 -18.19 -3.71 8.82
C ARG A 125 -19.06 -4.37 7.76
N GLU A 126 -20.37 -4.43 7.99
CA GLU A 126 -21.34 -5.05 7.10
C GLU A 126 -21.39 -4.32 5.75
N ALA A 127 -21.43 -2.98 5.75
CA ALA A 127 -21.44 -2.19 4.51
C ALA A 127 -20.18 -2.45 3.67
N VAL A 128 -19.01 -2.48 4.30
CA VAL A 128 -17.75 -2.78 3.62
C VAL A 128 -17.74 -4.22 3.11
N TYR A 129 -18.15 -5.19 3.92
CA TYR A 129 -18.22 -6.60 3.50
C TYR A 129 -19.16 -6.78 2.30
N GLU A 130 -20.31 -6.12 2.25
CA GLU A 130 -21.24 -6.18 1.12
C GLU A 130 -20.68 -5.52 -0.15
N SER A 131 -19.80 -4.52 0.00
CA SER A 131 -19.14 -3.88 -1.14
C SER A 131 -18.07 -4.76 -1.82
N VAL A 132 -17.57 -5.81 -1.16
CA VAL A 132 -16.51 -6.68 -1.71
C VAL A 132 -17.06 -7.64 -2.76
N ALA A 133 -16.54 -7.56 -3.98
CA ALA A 133 -16.86 -8.45 -5.09
C ALA A 133 -16.09 -9.77 -5.00
N HIS A 134 -14.76 -9.69 -4.86
CA HIS A 134 -13.87 -10.85 -4.82
C HIS A 134 -12.55 -10.52 -4.14
N ILE A 135 -11.83 -11.56 -3.76
CA ILE A 135 -10.45 -11.48 -3.29
C ILE A 135 -9.52 -12.19 -4.26
N ALA A 136 -8.21 -11.96 -4.16
CA ALA A 136 -7.19 -12.71 -4.87
C ALA A 136 -5.92 -12.79 -4.01
N LEU A 137 -5.14 -13.85 -4.16
CA LEU A 137 -3.75 -13.81 -3.72
C LEU A 137 -3.00 -12.80 -4.60
N ALA A 138 -2.15 -12.00 -3.99
CA ALA A 138 -1.39 -10.97 -4.69
C ALA A 138 0.05 -10.90 -4.19
N PHE A 139 0.91 -10.36 -5.04
CA PHE A 139 2.19 -9.84 -4.60
C PHE A 139 2.12 -8.32 -4.58
N GLU A 140 2.44 -7.69 -3.46
CA GLU A 140 2.87 -6.29 -3.48
C GLU A 140 4.29 -6.24 -4.06
N ILE A 141 4.53 -5.31 -4.97
CA ILE A 141 5.87 -4.93 -5.40
C ILE A 141 6.26 -3.70 -4.60
N ILE A 142 7.34 -3.80 -3.83
CA ILE A 142 7.94 -2.67 -3.14
C ILE A 142 9.20 -2.22 -3.87
N ASP A 143 9.43 -0.91 -3.92
CA ASP A 143 10.69 -0.31 -4.34
C ASP A 143 11.33 0.36 -3.14
N GLY A 144 12.19 -0.38 -2.45
CA GLY A 144 12.96 0.15 -1.35
C GLY A 144 13.89 1.24 -1.86
N ARG A 145 13.73 2.45 -1.33
CA ARG A 145 14.68 3.54 -1.57
C ARG A 145 15.34 3.85 -0.24
N PRO A 146 16.29 2.98 0.17
CA PRO A 146 16.89 3.05 1.49
C PRO A 146 17.54 4.43 1.69
N PHE A 147 17.51 4.87 2.93
CA PHE A 147 18.12 6.11 3.41
C PHE A 147 19.07 5.73 4.56
N LEU A 148 19.84 6.69 5.04
CA LEU A 148 20.68 6.50 6.24
C LEU A 148 19.80 6.43 7.50
N GLY A 149 19.59 5.22 8.03
CA GLY A 149 18.92 4.96 9.32
C GLY A 149 17.61 4.14 9.20
N ASP A 150 16.78 4.19 10.24
CA ASP A 150 15.42 3.63 10.25
C ASP A 150 14.38 4.74 9.98
N ALA A 151 13.33 4.43 9.19
CA ALA A 151 12.36 5.43 8.75
C ALA A 151 11.35 5.65 9.87
N SER A 152 11.07 6.90 10.18
CA SER A 152 9.89 7.21 10.99
C SER A 152 8.60 6.90 10.21
N ILE A 153 7.49 6.75 10.94
CA ILE A 153 6.18 6.53 10.34
C ILE A 153 5.76 7.64 9.36
N PRO A 154 5.85 8.95 9.70
CA PRO A 154 5.55 10.03 8.75
C PRO A 154 6.35 9.93 7.45
N GLN A 155 7.62 9.54 7.55
CA GLN A 155 8.47 9.39 6.38
C GLN A 155 8.08 8.20 5.50
N SER A 156 7.73 7.08 6.13
CA SER A 156 7.18 5.92 5.43
C SER A 156 5.90 6.29 4.68
N ILE A 157 4.99 7.02 5.33
CA ILE A 157 3.75 7.51 4.71
C ILE A 157 4.07 8.43 3.52
N ALA A 158 4.89 9.47 3.71
CA ALA A 158 5.22 10.43 2.65
C ALA A 158 5.80 9.76 1.39
N THR A 159 6.57 8.67 1.58
CA THR A 159 7.19 7.89 0.50
C THR A 159 6.31 6.75 -0.02
N ASN A 160 4.99 6.83 0.19
CA ASN A 160 4.00 5.84 -0.24
C ASN A 160 4.24 4.42 0.31
N ILE A 161 4.91 4.32 1.46
CA ILE A 161 5.27 3.06 2.14
C ILE A 161 6.00 2.12 1.18
N SER A 162 6.93 2.68 0.39
CA SER A 162 7.69 1.97 -0.66
C SER A 162 6.84 1.27 -1.73
N GLY A 163 5.52 1.52 -1.79
CA GLY A 163 4.62 0.85 -2.71
C GLY A 163 4.94 1.21 -4.17
N ALA A 164 5.19 0.19 -4.98
CA ALA A 164 5.59 0.35 -6.38
C ALA A 164 4.67 -0.37 -7.37
N GLY A 165 3.87 -1.35 -6.92
CA GLY A 165 2.87 -2.01 -7.76
C GLY A 165 2.24 -3.22 -7.07
N VAL A 166 1.39 -3.91 -7.81
CA VAL A 166 0.71 -5.13 -7.35
C VAL A 166 0.59 -6.12 -8.50
N VAL A 167 0.83 -7.39 -8.22
CA VAL A 167 0.55 -8.51 -9.12
C VAL A 167 -0.63 -9.29 -8.58
N ILE A 168 -1.74 -9.28 -9.30
CA ILE A 168 -3.00 -9.92 -8.90
C ILE A 168 -3.08 -11.33 -9.49
N GLY A 169 -3.33 -12.32 -8.64
CA GLY A 169 -3.56 -13.72 -9.04
C GLY A 169 -4.99 -13.98 -9.50
N ASP A 170 -5.36 -15.26 -9.54
CA ASP A 170 -6.71 -15.67 -9.88
C ASP A 170 -7.73 -15.20 -8.82
N THR A 171 -8.87 -14.70 -9.29
CA THR A 171 -9.94 -14.18 -8.41
C THR A 171 -10.71 -15.32 -7.75
N VAL A 172 -10.96 -15.18 -6.45
CA VAL A 172 -11.81 -16.06 -5.64
C VAL A 172 -13.15 -15.36 -5.39
N LYS A 173 -14.17 -15.71 -6.20
CA LYS A 173 -15.49 -15.07 -6.16
C LYS A 173 -16.36 -15.56 -5.02
N ASN A 174 -16.26 -16.84 -4.66
CA ASN A 174 -17.00 -17.48 -3.59
C ASN A 174 -16.30 -17.36 -2.23
N TRP A 175 -15.51 -16.30 -2.02
CA TRP A 175 -14.68 -16.13 -0.83
C TRP A 175 -15.47 -16.16 0.49
N ARG A 176 -16.74 -15.75 0.47
CA ARG A 176 -17.64 -15.80 1.64
C ARG A 176 -17.97 -17.22 2.10
N ASP A 177 -17.83 -18.21 1.21
CA ASP A 177 -18.11 -19.62 1.51
C ASP A 177 -16.86 -20.37 2.00
N LEU A 178 -15.70 -19.69 2.07
CA LEU A 178 -14.42 -20.29 2.42
C LEU A 178 -14.01 -19.93 3.85
N ASP A 179 -13.34 -20.87 4.51
CA ASP A 179 -12.60 -20.58 5.74
C ASP A 179 -11.29 -19.86 5.40
N ILE A 180 -11.40 -18.56 5.08
CA ILE A 180 -10.24 -17.71 4.80
C ILE A 180 -9.30 -17.63 6.02
N PRO A 181 -9.77 -17.40 7.26
CA PRO A 181 -8.89 -17.37 8.44
C PRO A 181 -8.06 -18.64 8.61
N GLY A 182 -8.67 -19.82 8.41
CA GLY A 182 -8.01 -21.11 8.53
C GLY A 182 -7.14 -21.52 7.34
N SER A 183 -7.24 -20.80 6.21
CA SER A 183 -6.49 -21.09 4.98
C SER A 183 -5.00 -20.82 5.15
N VAL A 184 -4.16 -21.67 4.54
CA VAL A 184 -2.70 -21.54 4.56
C VAL A 184 -2.20 -21.05 3.20
N CYS A 185 -1.40 -19.99 3.22
CA CYS A 185 -0.66 -19.50 2.08
C CYS A 185 0.79 -19.98 2.17
N GLU A 186 1.34 -20.49 1.06
CA GLU A 186 2.75 -20.89 0.94
C GLU A 186 3.44 -20.02 -0.12
N LEU A 187 4.50 -19.31 0.30
CA LEU A 187 5.37 -18.58 -0.62
C LEU A 187 6.45 -19.53 -1.14
N LYS A 188 6.61 -19.58 -2.47
CA LYS A 188 7.72 -20.29 -3.12
C LYS A 188 8.62 -19.34 -3.90
N LEU A 189 9.92 -19.47 -3.66
CA LEU A 189 10.96 -18.82 -4.46
C LEU A 189 11.74 -19.89 -5.23
N ASN A 190 11.74 -19.80 -6.57
CA ASN A 190 12.38 -20.80 -7.44
C ASN A 190 11.94 -22.26 -7.14
N GLY A 191 10.66 -22.43 -6.82
CA GLY A 191 10.08 -23.74 -6.47
C GLY A 191 10.37 -24.22 -5.05
N GLN A 192 11.16 -23.49 -4.25
CA GLN A 192 11.46 -23.82 -2.86
C GLN A 192 10.57 -23.02 -1.92
N SER A 193 10.06 -23.66 -0.87
CA SER A 193 9.28 -23.00 0.17
C SER A 193 10.14 -21.94 0.87
N ALA A 194 9.67 -20.70 0.85
CA ALA A 194 10.34 -19.56 1.48
C ALA A 194 9.60 -19.08 2.74
N GLY A 195 8.34 -19.49 2.93
CA GLY A 195 7.55 -19.17 4.10
C GLY A 195 6.11 -19.62 3.97
N THR A 196 5.40 -19.62 5.09
CA THR A 196 3.97 -19.90 5.16
C THR A 196 3.28 -18.91 6.08
N ALA A 197 2.05 -18.55 5.76
CA ALA A 197 1.19 -17.71 6.60
C ALA A 197 -0.24 -18.27 6.63
N ARG A 198 -1.05 -17.83 7.58
CA ARG A 198 -2.48 -18.15 7.68
C ARG A 198 -3.30 -16.90 7.38
N GLY A 199 -4.51 -17.07 6.84
CA GLY A 199 -5.37 -15.92 6.54
C GLY A 199 -5.70 -15.07 7.77
N GLU A 200 -5.75 -15.68 8.96
CA GLU A 200 -5.94 -14.99 10.23
C GLU A 200 -4.77 -14.10 10.67
N ASP A 201 -3.57 -14.28 10.09
CA ASP A 201 -2.41 -13.45 10.41
C ASP A 201 -2.64 -11.98 10.00
N VAL A 202 -3.55 -11.73 9.05
CA VAL A 202 -3.99 -10.39 8.62
C VAL A 202 -5.17 -9.94 9.48
N ASN A 203 -4.90 -9.60 10.74
CA ASN A 203 -5.88 -9.06 11.69
C ASN A 203 -7.15 -9.94 11.83
N GLY A 204 -7.00 -11.26 11.83
CA GLY A 204 -8.08 -12.24 11.97
C GLY A 204 -8.83 -12.55 10.67
N HIS A 205 -8.96 -11.60 9.73
CA HIS A 205 -9.52 -11.84 8.41
C HIS A 205 -9.00 -10.81 7.39
N PRO A 206 -8.57 -11.20 6.17
CA PRO A 206 -7.94 -10.28 5.20
C PRO A 206 -8.81 -9.10 4.71
N VAL A 207 -10.12 -9.15 4.93
CA VAL A 207 -11.06 -8.04 4.63
C VAL A 207 -11.13 -7.01 5.77
N GLU A 208 -10.71 -7.34 7.00
CA GLU A 208 -10.76 -6.41 8.13
C GLU A 208 -10.02 -5.09 7.88
N PRO A 209 -8.80 -5.08 7.29
CA PRO A 209 -8.11 -3.84 7.00
C PRO A 209 -8.90 -2.90 6.05
N ILE A 210 -9.78 -3.45 5.22
CA ILE A 210 -10.58 -2.67 4.27
C ILE A 210 -11.57 -1.76 5.01
N ILE A 211 -12.06 -2.18 6.19
CA ILE A 211 -12.95 -1.37 7.03
C ILE A 211 -12.23 -0.11 7.50
N TRP A 212 -10.97 -0.26 7.93
CA TRP A 212 -10.16 0.87 8.37
C TRP A 212 -9.90 1.82 7.20
N ILE A 213 -9.44 1.32 6.04
CA ILE A 213 -9.08 2.22 4.95
C ILE A 213 -10.31 2.94 4.36
N ALA A 214 -11.45 2.25 4.24
CA ALA A 214 -12.68 2.87 3.74
C ALA A 214 -13.10 4.07 4.57
N ASN A 215 -12.84 4.06 5.88
CA ASN A 215 -13.11 5.18 6.78
C ASN A 215 -11.95 6.18 6.85
N ALA A 216 -10.70 5.75 6.64
CA ALA A 216 -9.53 6.63 6.69
C ALA A 216 -9.40 7.54 5.46
N VAL A 217 -9.99 7.14 4.32
CA VAL A 217 -9.96 7.88 3.05
C VAL A 217 -11.30 8.49 2.66
N ALA A 218 -12.33 8.28 3.50
CA ALA A 218 -13.58 9.02 3.43
C ALA A 218 -13.37 10.37 4.11
#